data_AF-A0A239DZD2-F1
#
_entry.id   AF-A0A239DZD2-F1
#
_cell.length_a   1.000
_cell.length_b   1.000
_cell.length_c   1.000
_cell.angle_alpha   90.00
_cell.angle_beta   90.00
_cell.angle_gamma   90.00
#
_symmetry.space_group_name_H-M   'P 1'
#
loop_
_entity.id
_entity.type
_entity.pdbx_description
1 polymer ?
#
loop_
_entity_poly.entity_id
_entity_poly.type
_entity_poly.pdbx_seq_one_letter_code
_entity_poly.pdbx_strand_id
1 'polypeptide(L)'
;MAQSMSVPSNMFKNLTDAIHKMKHTFTKVLFLCAVAALSQACVGNSGQVADTEQTTEAVGSTSATGPLKVAVREKNGAYQLYRDGQPYYIKGAGGSNYMERLKAYGGNSIRTWSTHNAQEVLDEAQKHGLTVTMGLDVARERHGFDYNDSAAVAQQLERLREEVLKYKDHPALLVWGIGNELNLSYTNPKVWDAVNDIARMIHEVDPNHPTSTMLAGINQKEIDHIRAKVPELDILAVNAYGGLPDVPKRVREFGWEGPYMITEWGPTGHWEGPQTPWGASVEETSAQKAAVYKSRYEAAMQQDRERNLGSYVFLWGQKQERTPTWYGLFTEEGQESEVVDVMQYLWTGSWPANRAPHLSSFLLDGKKATDQVYLQPGKSYAVSTEVTDPDQDKLSYRWELLHESTDLKEGGDRESRPAAVPDRISSTREGQATLKTPEQEGAYRLFVYAYDGQNNVATANIPFYVKK
;
A
#
# COMPACT_ATOMS: atom_id res chain seq x y z
N MET A 1 -33.69 -44.45 5.60
CA MET A 1 -33.47 -44.75 7.04
C MET A 1 -31.98 -44.77 7.28
N ALA A 2 -31.42 -43.68 7.81
CA ALA A 2 -29.98 -43.54 8.06
C ALA A 2 -29.70 -43.82 9.55
N GLN A 3 -28.77 -44.73 9.83
CA GLN A 3 -28.32 -45.05 11.18
C GLN A 3 -27.17 -44.11 11.59
N SER A 4 -27.31 -43.51 12.78
CA SER A 4 -26.32 -42.67 13.44
C SER A 4 -25.23 -43.51 14.10
N MET A 5 -23.96 -43.18 13.88
CA MET A 5 -22.84 -43.63 14.71
C MET A 5 -22.40 -42.49 15.64
N SER A 6 -22.37 -42.78 16.94
CA SER A 6 -21.90 -41.89 18.01
C SER A 6 -20.40 -42.14 18.30
N VAL A 7 -19.67 -41.06 18.60
CA VAL A 7 -18.25 -41.10 19.02
C VAL A 7 -18.18 -40.85 20.54
N PRO A 8 -17.35 -41.59 21.32
CA PRO A 8 -17.33 -41.46 22.78
C PRO A 8 -16.47 -40.30 23.30
N SER A 9 -16.98 -39.66 24.35
CA SER A 9 -16.58 -38.37 24.96
C SER A 9 -15.30 -38.37 25.84
N ASN A 10 -14.39 -39.32 25.68
CA ASN A 10 -13.22 -39.44 26.56
C ASN A 10 -11.88 -38.93 25.99
N MET A 11 -11.87 -38.31 24.80
CA MET A 11 -10.64 -37.76 24.21
C MET A 11 -10.40 -36.27 24.57
N PHE A 12 -11.43 -35.55 25.03
CA PHE A 12 -11.36 -34.12 25.33
C PHE A 12 -10.90 -33.77 26.75
N LYS A 13 -10.83 -34.73 27.67
CA LYS A 13 -10.38 -34.46 29.06
C LYS A 13 -8.86 -34.48 29.23
N ASN A 14 -8.12 -35.18 28.37
CA ASN A 14 -6.67 -35.31 28.50
C ASN A 14 -5.87 -34.18 27.82
N LEU A 15 -6.52 -33.37 26.97
CA LEU A 15 -5.86 -32.26 26.27
C LEU A 15 -5.89 -30.96 27.09
N THR A 16 -6.92 -30.76 27.92
CA THR A 16 -7.08 -29.59 28.78
C THR A 16 -6.11 -29.58 29.97
N ASP A 17 -5.78 -30.76 30.52
CA ASP A 17 -4.82 -30.88 31.64
C ASP A 17 -3.35 -30.68 31.23
N ALA A 18 -3.02 -30.95 29.95
CA ALA A 18 -1.68 -30.70 29.40
C ALA A 18 -1.41 -29.21 29.14
N ILE A 19 -2.45 -28.44 28.78
CA ILE A 19 -2.34 -27.00 28.50
C ILE A 19 -2.25 -26.17 29.80
N HIS A 20 -2.82 -26.65 30.91
CA HIS A 20 -2.74 -25.96 32.20
C HIS A 20 -1.38 -26.13 32.90
N LYS A 21 -0.66 -27.23 32.66
CA LYS A 21 0.69 -27.48 33.21
C LYS A 21 1.83 -26.75 32.50
N MET A 22 1.62 -26.28 31.27
CA MET A 22 2.66 -25.57 30.50
C MET A 22 2.73 -24.06 30.80
N LYS A 23 1.65 -23.48 31.37
CA LYS A 23 1.57 -22.04 31.68
C LYS A 23 2.23 -21.63 33.01
N HIS A 24 2.61 -22.58 33.87
CA HIS A 24 3.16 -22.27 35.21
C HIS A 24 4.69 -22.35 35.34
N THR A 25 5.42 -22.64 34.26
CA THR A 25 6.88 -22.85 34.33
C THR A 25 7.70 -21.68 33.75
N PHE A 26 7.07 -20.64 33.18
CA PHE A 26 7.78 -19.54 32.51
C PHE A 26 7.83 -18.21 33.29
N THR A 27 7.33 -18.15 34.52
CA THR A 27 7.25 -16.89 35.30
C THR A 27 8.20 -16.84 36.52
N LYS A 28 9.29 -17.62 36.53
CA LYS A 28 10.23 -17.67 37.67
C LYS A 28 11.72 -17.64 37.33
N VAL A 29 12.11 -16.95 36.25
CA VAL A 29 13.52 -16.61 36.01
C VAL A 29 13.62 -15.15 35.56
N LEU A 30 13.27 -14.23 36.46
CA LEU A 30 13.70 -12.83 36.39
C LEU A 30 13.50 -12.23 37.78
N PHE A 31 14.56 -12.29 38.60
CA PHE A 31 14.85 -11.42 39.76
C PHE A 31 15.84 -12.18 40.65
N LEU A 32 17.13 -11.86 40.56
CA LEU A 32 18.02 -11.64 41.69
C LEU A 32 19.40 -11.23 41.15
N CYS A 33 20.07 -10.37 41.92
CA CYS A 33 21.45 -9.90 41.78
C CYS A 33 21.69 -8.69 40.87
N ALA A 34 21.57 -7.48 41.46
CA ALA A 34 22.71 -6.55 41.53
C ALA A 34 22.35 -5.28 42.35
N VAL A 35 22.75 -5.26 43.62
CA VAL A 35 23.07 -4.02 44.35
C VAL A 35 24.29 -4.31 45.20
N ALA A 36 25.42 -3.69 44.88
CA ALA A 36 26.42 -3.24 45.85
C ALA A 36 27.52 -2.43 45.14
N ALA A 37 27.79 -1.27 45.71
CA ALA A 37 28.65 -0.20 45.24
C ALA A 37 30.15 -0.54 45.25
N LEU A 38 30.93 0.23 44.48
CA LEU A 38 32.30 0.60 44.85
C LEU A 38 32.70 1.91 44.17
N SER A 39 32.79 2.93 45.00
CA SER A 39 33.55 4.16 44.79
C SER A 39 35.06 3.87 44.91
N GLN A 40 35.89 4.41 44.02
CA GLN A 40 37.06 5.22 44.38
C GLN A 40 37.72 5.83 43.14
N ALA A 41 38.08 7.09 43.32
CA ALA A 41 38.69 8.00 42.35
C ALA A 41 40.21 7.82 42.26
N CYS A 42 40.79 8.27 41.13
CA CYS A 42 42.08 8.96 41.12
C CYS A 42 42.26 9.79 39.83
N VAL A 43 42.45 11.11 40.03
CA VAL A 43 43.42 12.04 39.40
C VAL A 43 43.58 11.97 37.87
N GLY A 44 43.44 13.02 37.06
CA GLY A 44 43.35 14.46 37.26
C GLY A 44 43.99 15.13 36.05
N ASN A 45 43.32 16.07 35.39
CA ASN A 45 43.99 17.17 34.71
C ASN A 45 43.00 18.31 34.46
N SER A 46 43.32 19.48 35.00
CA SER A 46 42.57 20.72 34.89
C SER A 46 42.86 21.41 33.55
N GLY A 47 41.83 21.59 32.73
CA GLY A 47 41.84 22.49 31.59
C GLY A 47 40.48 23.16 31.48
N GLN A 48 40.40 24.43 31.87
CA GLN A 48 39.19 25.25 31.79
C GLN A 48 38.77 25.43 30.34
N VAL A 49 37.57 24.98 30.00
CA VAL A 49 36.79 25.48 28.86
C VAL A 49 35.38 25.74 29.37
N ALA A 50 34.87 26.93 29.09
CA ALA A 50 33.55 27.38 29.51
C ALA A 50 32.47 26.63 28.72
N ASP A 51 31.72 25.77 29.40
CA ASP A 51 30.51 25.15 28.86
C ASP A 51 29.29 25.99 29.25
N THR A 52 28.69 26.61 28.24
CA THR A 52 27.29 27.07 28.25
C THR A 52 26.37 25.87 28.45
N GLU A 53 25.68 25.81 29.59
CA GLU A 53 24.57 24.88 29.82
C GLU A 53 23.43 25.18 28.83
N GLN A 54 23.37 24.43 27.73
CA GLN A 54 22.11 24.20 27.02
C GLN A 54 21.39 23.06 27.73
N THR A 55 20.36 23.42 28.48
CA THR A 55 19.33 22.50 28.95
C THR A 55 18.68 21.81 27.75
N THR A 56 19.07 20.57 27.48
CA THR A 56 18.33 19.66 26.61
C THR A 56 17.08 19.19 27.35
N GLU A 57 15.99 19.91 27.18
CA GLU A 57 14.66 19.39 27.52
C GLU A 57 14.37 18.20 26.59
N ALA A 58 14.40 17.01 27.18
CA ALA A 58 13.81 15.83 26.56
C ALA A 58 12.31 16.09 26.43
N VAL A 59 11.86 16.37 25.20
CA VAL A 59 10.43 16.45 24.87
C VAL A 59 9.84 15.06 25.03
N GLY A 60 9.29 14.79 26.20
CA GLY A 60 8.44 13.63 26.44
C GLY A 60 7.22 13.74 25.54
N SER A 61 7.05 12.80 24.61
CA SER A 61 5.84 12.69 23.82
C SER A 61 4.69 12.27 24.73
N THR A 62 3.96 13.23 25.28
CA THR A 62 2.64 12.97 25.83
C THR A 62 1.75 12.55 24.68
N SER A 63 1.42 11.26 24.59
CA SER A 63 0.44 10.74 23.64
C SER A 63 -0.88 11.47 23.88
N ALA A 64 -1.27 12.36 22.97
CA ALA A 64 -2.56 13.04 23.05
C ALA A 64 -3.68 11.99 23.15
N THR A 65 -4.61 12.19 24.08
CA THR A 65 -5.70 11.25 24.37
C THR A 65 -7.05 11.71 23.80
N GLY A 66 -7.06 12.69 22.90
CA GLY A 66 -8.27 13.25 22.27
C GLY A 66 -8.01 13.71 20.83
N PRO A 67 -9.03 14.22 20.12
CA PRO A 67 -8.90 14.56 18.71
C PRO A 67 -7.86 15.65 18.50
N LEU A 68 -7.05 15.49 17.45
CA LEU A 68 -6.13 16.52 17.00
C LEU A 68 -6.72 17.21 15.79
N LYS A 69 -6.96 18.52 15.92
CA LYS A 69 -7.59 19.28 14.84
C LYS A 69 -6.72 19.27 13.58
N VAL A 70 -7.32 18.86 12.47
CA VAL A 70 -6.79 18.94 11.13
C VAL A 70 -7.53 20.03 10.36
N ALA A 71 -6.79 20.91 9.70
CA ALA A 71 -7.38 22.00 8.92
C ALA A 71 -6.61 22.21 7.63
N VAL A 72 -7.33 22.40 6.54
CA VAL A 72 -6.79 23.02 5.32
C VAL A 72 -6.76 24.52 5.53
N ARG A 73 -5.64 25.17 5.23
CA ARG A 73 -5.53 26.63 5.23
C ARG A 73 -5.01 27.11 3.90
N GLU A 74 -5.63 28.16 3.38
CA GLU A 74 -5.14 28.91 2.23
C GLU A 74 -4.36 30.13 2.74
N LYS A 75 -3.21 30.39 2.12
CA LYS A 75 -2.39 31.58 2.34
C LYS A 75 -1.69 31.96 1.05
N ASN A 76 -1.98 33.16 0.54
CA ASN A 76 -1.35 33.72 -0.66
C ASN A 76 -1.52 32.83 -1.91
N GLY A 77 -2.68 32.20 -2.07
CA GLY A 77 -2.99 31.30 -3.19
C GLY A 77 -2.45 29.88 -3.04
N ALA A 78 -1.79 29.57 -1.92
CA ALA A 78 -1.28 28.23 -1.61
C ALA A 78 -2.05 27.60 -0.44
N TYR A 79 -2.39 26.33 -0.59
CA TYR A 79 -3.03 25.49 0.40
C TYR A 79 -2.02 24.64 1.15
N GLN A 80 -2.26 24.44 2.44
CA GLN A 80 -1.47 23.54 3.27
C GLN A 80 -2.36 22.88 4.31
N LEU A 81 -2.10 21.60 4.57
CA LEU A 81 -2.74 20.87 5.66
C LEU A 81 -2.01 21.20 6.96
N TYR A 82 -2.76 21.41 8.03
CA TYR A 82 -2.24 21.62 9.38
C TYR A 82 -2.82 20.54 10.29
N ARG A 83 -1.98 19.90 11.10
CA ARG A 83 -2.40 18.98 12.16
C ARG A 83 -1.92 19.53 13.49
N ASP A 84 -2.86 19.78 14.39
CA ASP A 84 -2.62 20.43 15.68
C ASP A 84 -1.83 21.76 15.53
N GLY A 85 -2.23 22.55 14.54
CA GLY A 85 -1.60 23.85 14.25
C GLY A 85 -0.22 23.76 13.58
N GLN A 86 0.32 22.56 13.34
CA GLN A 86 1.60 22.36 12.65
C GLN A 86 1.41 22.00 11.17
N PRO A 87 2.20 22.57 10.24
CA PRO A 87 2.19 22.16 8.84
C PRO A 87 2.39 20.66 8.65
N TYR A 88 1.58 20.07 7.77
CA TYR A 88 1.59 18.64 7.49
C TYR A 88 1.58 18.39 5.98
N TYR A 89 2.56 17.65 5.48
CA TYR A 89 2.59 17.19 4.09
C TYR A 89 2.55 15.67 4.09
N ILE A 90 1.66 15.08 3.31
CA ILE A 90 1.39 13.64 3.35
C ILE A 90 2.47 12.89 2.55
N LYS A 91 3.30 12.14 3.27
CA LYS A 91 4.22 11.11 2.73
C LYS A 91 3.62 9.75 3.08
N GLY A 92 2.53 9.43 2.39
CA GLY A 92 1.64 8.36 2.77
C GLY A 92 1.82 7.08 1.97
N ALA A 93 1.23 6.00 2.49
CA ALA A 93 1.11 4.71 1.83
C ALA A 93 -0.32 4.16 1.92
N GLY A 94 -0.85 3.58 0.85
CA GLY A 94 -2.17 2.93 0.83
C GLY A 94 -2.08 1.52 1.39
N GLY A 95 -2.86 1.21 2.42
CA GLY A 95 -2.79 -0.03 3.19
C GLY A 95 -2.30 0.18 4.62
N SER A 96 -2.47 -0.85 5.45
CA SER A 96 -2.14 -0.83 6.89
C SER A 96 -1.07 -1.85 7.29
N ASN A 97 -0.41 -2.49 6.31
CA ASN A 97 0.67 -3.44 6.57
C ASN A 97 1.98 -2.70 6.88
N TYR A 98 2.89 -3.34 7.62
CA TYR A 98 4.28 -2.87 7.83
C TYR A 98 4.39 -1.37 8.21
N MET A 99 3.53 -0.89 9.12
CA MET A 99 3.51 0.51 9.56
C MET A 99 4.81 0.94 10.22
N GLU A 100 5.46 0.03 10.94
CA GLU A 100 6.77 0.21 11.53
C GLU A 100 7.84 0.52 10.48
N ARG A 101 7.80 -0.19 9.34
CA ARG A 101 8.73 0.03 8.22
C ARG A 101 8.40 1.32 7.49
N LEU A 102 7.12 1.59 7.26
CA LEU A 102 6.67 2.86 6.68
C LEU A 102 7.22 4.05 7.47
N LYS A 103 7.10 4.02 8.80
CA LYS A 103 7.64 5.05 9.67
C LYS A 103 9.17 5.13 9.57
N ALA A 104 9.85 3.99 9.63
CA ALA A 104 11.31 3.92 9.54
C ALA A 104 11.84 4.50 8.23
N TYR A 105 11.10 4.34 7.13
CA TYR A 105 11.48 4.81 5.79
C TYR A 105 11.06 6.26 5.51
N GLY A 106 10.56 6.98 6.52
CA GLY A 106 10.22 8.40 6.43
C GLY A 106 8.79 8.71 5.98
N GLY A 107 7.95 7.67 5.85
CA GLY A 107 6.51 7.83 5.70
C GLY A 107 5.85 8.35 6.99
N ASN A 108 4.70 9.01 6.85
CA ASN A 108 4.00 9.62 7.98
C ASN A 108 2.49 9.33 8.04
N SER A 109 1.90 8.73 7.01
CA SER A 109 0.47 8.49 6.95
C SER A 109 0.13 7.19 6.24
N ILE A 110 -0.98 6.57 6.62
CA ILE A 110 -1.61 5.48 5.86
C ILE A 110 -2.99 5.88 5.35
N ARG A 111 -3.48 5.15 4.35
CA ARG A 111 -4.86 5.26 3.86
C ARG A 111 -5.57 3.91 3.92
N THR A 112 -6.82 3.91 4.36
CA THR A 112 -7.74 2.76 4.31
C THR A 112 -8.89 3.02 3.33
N TRP A 113 -9.61 1.96 2.96
CA TRP A 113 -10.78 2.03 2.07
C TRP A 113 -12.12 1.92 2.79
N SER A 114 -12.10 1.56 4.07
CA SER A 114 -13.28 1.43 4.92
C SER A 114 -12.89 1.55 6.40
N THR A 115 -13.88 1.54 7.27
CA THR A 115 -13.70 1.50 8.73
C THR A 115 -13.54 0.09 9.29
N HIS A 116 -13.32 -0.91 8.43
CA HIS A 116 -13.07 -2.28 8.85
C HIS A 116 -11.78 -2.35 9.67
N ASN A 117 -11.87 -2.85 10.92
CA ASN A 117 -10.79 -2.85 11.91
C ASN A 117 -10.19 -1.45 12.16
N ALA A 118 -11.00 -0.40 12.03
CA ALA A 118 -10.52 0.98 12.17
C ALA A 118 -9.89 1.26 13.53
N GLN A 119 -10.42 0.70 14.62
CA GLN A 119 -9.85 0.91 15.95
C GLN A 119 -8.40 0.39 16.00
N GLU A 120 -8.18 -0.85 15.59
CA GLU A 120 -6.86 -1.48 15.59
C GLU A 120 -5.88 -0.76 14.66
N VAL A 121 -6.35 -0.34 13.48
CA VAL A 121 -5.54 0.42 12.52
C VAL A 121 -5.15 1.79 13.07
N LEU A 122 -6.09 2.50 13.68
CA LEU A 122 -5.87 3.82 14.26
C LEU A 122 -4.91 3.75 15.47
N ASP A 123 -5.11 2.76 16.35
CA ASP A 123 -4.25 2.53 17.52
C ASP A 123 -2.81 2.19 17.10
N GLU A 124 -2.64 1.30 16.10
CA GLU A 124 -1.32 0.92 15.60
C GLU A 124 -0.64 2.09 14.87
N ALA A 125 -1.39 2.87 14.09
CA ALA A 125 -0.86 4.09 13.47
C ALA A 125 -0.39 5.09 14.54
N GLN A 126 -1.19 5.33 15.58
CA GLN A 126 -0.81 6.21 16.70
C GLN A 126 0.47 5.73 17.39
N LYS A 127 0.57 4.44 17.67
CA LYS A 127 1.75 3.82 18.30
C LYS A 127 3.03 4.06 17.49
N HIS A 128 2.94 4.09 16.16
CA HIS A 128 4.06 4.41 15.28
C HIS A 128 4.21 5.90 14.95
N GLY A 129 3.37 6.77 15.50
CA GLY A 129 3.37 8.20 15.18
C GLY A 129 3.06 8.46 13.71
N LEU A 130 2.13 7.68 13.16
CA LEU A 130 1.54 7.81 11.84
C LEU A 130 0.11 8.38 11.96
N THR A 131 -0.39 8.90 10.86
CA THR A 131 -1.78 9.35 10.71
C THR A 131 -2.56 8.46 9.75
N VAL A 132 -3.90 8.57 9.74
CA VAL A 132 -4.78 7.75 8.90
C VAL A 132 -5.76 8.64 8.13
N THR A 133 -5.70 8.60 6.80
CA THR A 133 -6.86 8.96 5.97
C THR A 133 -7.81 7.76 5.98
N MET A 134 -8.89 7.88 6.75
CA MET A 134 -9.83 6.79 7.03
C MET A 134 -10.89 6.74 5.94
N GLY A 135 -10.94 5.65 5.18
CA GLY A 135 -11.97 5.42 4.19
C GLY A 135 -13.33 5.12 4.82
N LEU A 136 -14.39 5.61 4.20
CA LEU A 136 -15.79 5.25 4.44
C LEU A 136 -16.27 4.43 3.24
N ASP A 137 -16.82 3.24 3.47
CA ASP A 137 -17.29 2.36 2.39
C ASP A 137 -18.65 2.83 1.85
N VAL A 138 -18.60 3.88 1.04
CA VAL A 138 -19.74 4.38 0.27
C VAL A 138 -20.00 3.43 -0.89
N ALA A 139 -21.24 2.96 -1.00
CA ALA A 139 -21.64 1.97 -1.97
C ALA A 139 -21.46 2.48 -3.41
N ARG A 140 -20.97 1.60 -4.28
CA ARG A 140 -20.75 1.94 -5.69
C ARG A 140 -21.95 1.49 -6.53
N GLU A 141 -22.33 2.30 -7.52
CA GLU A 141 -23.38 1.92 -8.48
C GLU A 141 -23.00 0.65 -9.26
N ARG A 142 -21.72 0.49 -9.64
CA ARG A 142 -21.23 -0.72 -10.31
C ARG A 142 -21.38 -2.02 -9.50
N HIS A 143 -21.63 -1.91 -8.18
CA HIS A 143 -21.96 -3.04 -7.30
C HIS A 143 -23.48 -3.24 -7.10
N GLY A 144 -24.31 -2.52 -7.86
CA GLY A 144 -25.77 -2.61 -7.84
C GLY A 144 -26.48 -1.64 -6.90
N PHE A 145 -25.78 -0.66 -6.32
CA PHE A 145 -26.42 0.35 -5.47
C PHE A 145 -27.18 1.39 -6.30
N ASP A 146 -28.48 1.55 -6.07
CA ASP A 146 -29.32 2.52 -6.78
C ASP A 146 -29.44 3.84 -5.99
N TYR A 147 -28.76 4.88 -6.48
CA TYR A 147 -28.85 6.22 -5.91
C TYR A 147 -30.21 6.91 -6.16
N ASN A 148 -31.17 6.28 -6.84
CA ASN A 148 -32.56 6.72 -6.86
C ASN A 148 -33.39 6.20 -5.68
N ASP A 149 -32.94 5.15 -5.00
CA ASP A 149 -33.57 4.66 -3.78
C ASP A 149 -33.17 5.57 -2.60
N SER A 150 -34.03 6.54 -2.30
CA SER A 150 -33.79 7.49 -1.21
C SER A 150 -33.74 6.83 0.16
N ALA A 151 -34.41 5.69 0.37
CA ALA A 151 -34.35 4.98 1.64
C ALA A 151 -33.00 4.28 1.80
N ALA A 152 -32.47 3.65 0.75
CA ALA A 152 -31.14 3.06 0.76
C ALA A 152 -30.03 4.12 0.95
N VAL A 153 -30.14 5.27 0.29
CA VAL A 153 -29.20 6.40 0.46
C VAL A 153 -29.24 6.93 1.90
N ALA A 154 -30.43 7.12 2.48
CA ALA A 154 -30.57 7.57 3.86
C ALA A 154 -30.02 6.55 4.87
N GLN A 155 -30.24 5.25 4.64
CA GLN A 155 -29.69 4.19 5.49
C GLN A 155 -28.16 4.15 5.43
N GLN A 156 -27.58 4.34 4.25
CA GLN A 156 -26.14 4.47 4.10
C GLN A 156 -25.59 5.67 4.89
N LEU A 157 -26.23 6.83 4.78
CA LEU A 157 -25.82 8.04 5.49
C LEU A 157 -25.81 7.82 7.01
N GLU A 158 -26.87 7.20 7.56
CA GLU A 158 -26.95 6.94 9.01
C GLU A 158 -25.89 5.93 9.48
N ARG A 159 -25.67 4.84 8.72
CA ARG A 159 -24.58 3.89 9.00
C ARG A 159 -23.23 4.60 9.06
N LEU A 160 -22.94 5.46 8.08
CA LEU A 160 -21.68 6.20 8.04
C LEU A 160 -21.59 7.24 9.17
N ARG A 161 -22.71 7.83 9.61
CA ARG A 161 -22.75 8.71 10.80
C ARG A 161 -22.32 7.96 12.06
N GLU A 162 -22.81 6.74 12.27
CA GLU A 162 -22.39 5.90 13.41
C GLU A 162 -20.89 5.60 13.37
N GLU A 163 -20.34 5.28 12.20
CA GLU A 163 -18.91 5.05 12.01
C GLU A 163 -18.06 6.30 12.32
N VAL A 164 -18.48 7.47 11.83
CA VAL A 164 -17.78 8.74 12.09
C VAL A 164 -17.83 9.09 13.57
N LEU A 165 -19.01 9.03 14.21
CA LEU A 165 -19.16 9.28 15.64
C LEU A 165 -18.27 8.37 16.50
N LYS A 166 -18.04 7.13 16.06
CA LYS A 166 -17.22 6.16 16.76
C LYS A 166 -15.73 6.52 16.74
N TYR A 167 -15.20 7.03 15.62
CA TYR A 167 -13.74 7.20 15.45
C TYR A 167 -13.26 8.65 15.32
N LYS A 168 -14.16 9.63 15.23
CA LYS A 168 -13.81 11.06 15.06
C LYS A 168 -12.86 11.63 16.12
N ASP A 169 -12.84 11.04 17.32
CA ASP A 169 -12.03 11.55 18.43
C ASP A 169 -10.62 10.91 18.48
N HIS A 170 -10.29 10.03 17.52
CA HIS A 170 -9.02 9.33 17.50
C HIS A 170 -7.87 10.25 17.04
N PRO A 171 -6.77 10.42 17.80
CA PRO A 171 -5.70 11.37 17.47
C PRO A 171 -4.91 11.02 16.21
N ALA A 172 -4.91 9.75 15.77
CA ALA A 172 -4.30 9.35 14.50
C ALA A 172 -5.13 9.72 13.26
N LEU A 173 -6.41 10.03 13.41
CA LEU A 173 -7.26 10.38 12.27
C LEU A 173 -6.75 11.67 11.59
N LEU A 174 -6.70 11.67 10.25
CA LEU A 174 -6.24 12.81 9.45
C LEU A 174 -7.35 13.39 8.59
N VAL A 175 -8.01 12.55 7.79
CA VAL A 175 -9.01 12.94 6.79
C VAL A 175 -10.04 11.82 6.69
N TRP A 176 -11.31 12.17 6.53
CA TRP A 176 -12.36 11.23 6.14
C TRP A 176 -12.43 11.08 4.63
N GLY A 177 -12.19 9.87 4.12
CA GLY A 177 -12.29 9.53 2.71
C GLY A 177 -13.66 8.97 2.35
N ILE A 178 -14.52 9.81 1.77
CA ILE A 178 -15.90 9.50 1.38
C ILE A 178 -15.89 8.69 0.08
N GLY A 179 -15.92 7.37 0.21
CA GLY A 179 -15.97 6.44 -0.90
C GLY A 179 -14.64 6.31 -1.65
N ASN A 180 -14.57 5.30 -2.51
CA ASN A 180 -13.45 5.07 -3.42
C ASN A 180 -13.96 4.76 -4.81
N GLU A 181 -13.52 5.57 -5.77
CA GLU A 181 -13.77 5.41 -7.20
C GLU A 181 -15.26 5.29 -7.51
N LEU A 182 -16.06 6.14 -6.87
CA LEU A 182 -17.51 6.21 -7.11
C LEU A 182 -17.83 6.60 -8.56
N ASN A 183 -16.85 7.18 -9.28
CA ASN A 183 -16.93 7.52 -10.69
C ASN A 183 -16.48 6.38 -11.63
N LEU A 184 -16.04 5.23 -11.12
CA LEU A 184 -15.68 4.09 -11.96
C LEU A 184 -16.96 3.36 -12.42
N SER A 185 -17.26 3.46 -13.71
CA SER A 185 -18.39 2.79 -14.36
C SER A 185 -19.77 3.17 -13.77
N TYR A 186 -19.97 4.45 -13.44
CA TYR A 186 -21.23 5.00 -12.95
C TYR A 186 -22.08 5.67 -14.04
N THR A 187 -23.39 5.71 -13.85
CA THR A 187 -24.35 6.43 -14.69
C THR A 187 -25.25 7.39 -13.92
N ASN A 188 -25.43 7.18 -12.62
CA ASN A 188 -26.34 7.96 -11.79
C ASN A 188 -25.60 9.11 -11.08
N PRO A 189 -25.76 10.39 -11.51
CA PRO A 189 -25.05 11.52 -10.92
C PRO A 189 -25.54 11.91 -9.51
N LYS A 190 -26.56 11.23 -8.95
CA LYS A 190 -26.99 11.40 -7.56
C LYS A 190 -25.97 10.87 -6.55
N VAL A 191 -25.00 10.06 -6.99
CA VAL A 191 -23.86 9.68 -6.15
C VAL A 191 -23.16 10.91 -5.56
N TRP A 192 -23.02 11.99 -6.34
CA TRP A 192 -22.39 13.22 -5.87
C TRP A 192 -23.23 13.98 -4.85
N ASP A 193 -24.57 13.91 -4.96
CA ASP A 193 -25.46 14.48 -3.95
C ASP A 193 -25.28 13.73 -2.62
N ALA A 194 -25.17 12.39 -2.66
CA ALA A 194 -24.88 11.57 -1.48
C ALA A 194 -23.49 11.85 -0.88
N VAL A 195 -22.45 12.05 -1.70
CA VAL A 195 -21.12 12.45 -1.23
C VAL A 195 -21.18 13.77 -0.47
N ASN A 196 -21.94 14.75 -0.98
CA ASN A 196 -22.12 16.04 -0.32
C ASN A 196 -22.86 15.92 1.02
N ASP A 197 -23.92 15.11 1.07
CA ASP A 197 -24.68 14.90 2.31
C ASP A 197 -23.83 14.19 3.37
N ILE A 198 -22.95 13.26 2.97
CA ILE A 198 -21.98 12.63 3.88
C ILE A 198 -20.94 13.66 4.37
N ALA A 199 -20.40 14.50 3.48
CA ALA A 199 -19.44 15.54 3.86
C ALA A 199 -20.05 16.53 4.86
N ARG A 200 -21.28 17.00 4.59
CA ARG A 200 -22.03 17.86 5.52
C ARG A 200 -22.24 17.20 6.87
N MET A 201 -22.67 15.94 6.88
CA MET A 201 -22.89 15.18 8.11
C MET A 201 -21.59 15.09 8.93
N ILE A 202 -20.45 14.83 8.28
CA ILE A 202 -19.15 14.79 8.96
C ILE A 202 -18.84 16.15 9.59
N HIS A 203 -19.02 17.26 8.87
CA HIS A 203 -18.79 18.60 9.43
C HIS A 203 -19.68 18.93 10.63
N GLU A 204 -20.91 18.39 10.68
CA GLU A 204 -21.81 18.55 11.83
C GLU A 204 -21.32 17.81 13.08
N VAL A 205 -20.79 16.59 12.92
CA VAL A 205 -20.45 15.72 14.06
C VAL A 205 -18.97 15.70 14.42
N ASP A 206 -18.11 16.03 13.47
CA ASP A 206 -16.65 16.05 13.56
C ASP A 206 -16.09 17.37 12.98
N PRO A 207 -16.03 18.44 13.78
CA PRO A 207 -15.46 19.71 13.36
C PRO A 207 -13.92 19.71 13.34
N ASN A 208 -13.28 18.56 13.60
CA ASN A 208 -11.83 18.45 13.73
C ASN A 208 -11.14 17.90 12.48
N HIS A 209 -11.83 17.19 11.59
CA HIS A 209 -11.20 16.53 10.44
C HIS A 209 -11.85 16.93 9.11
N PRO A 210 -11.06 17.21 8.06
CA PRO A 210 -11.57 17.50 6.74
C PRO A 210 -12.07 16.24 6.04
N THR A 211 -12.84 16.47 4.98
CA THR A 211 -13.42 15.45 4.10
C THR A 211 -12.76 15.44 2.72
N SER A 212 -12.77 14.28 2.08
CA SER A 212 -12.26 14.07 0.72
C SER A 212 -13.04 12.97 0.01
N THR A 213 -13.00 12.90 -1.32
CA THR A 213 -13.53 11.77 -2.10
C THR A 213 -12.52 11.34 -3.16
N MET A 214 -12.31 10.03 -3.30
CA MET A 214 -11.24 9.46 -4.13
C MET A 214 -11.76 9.11 -5.52
N LEU A 215 -11.28 9.82 -6.55
CA LEU A 215 -11.66 9.58 -7.95
C LEU A 215 -10.75 8.57 -8.65
N ALA A 216 -11.32 7.74 -9.51
CA ALA A 216 -10.58 6.96 -10.49
C ALA A 216 -10.11 7.89 -11.62
N GLY A 217 -8.83 8.30 -11.56
CA GLY A 217 -8.29 9.33 -12.45
C GLY A 217 -8.93 10.70 -12.26
N ILE A 218 -8.63 11.61 -13.18
CA ILE A 218 -9.19 12.97 -13.18
C ILE A 218 -9.69 13.31 -14.58
N ASN A 219 -10.94 13.77 -14.67
CA ASN A 219 -11.58 14.16 -15.92
C ASN A 219 -12.54 15.34 -15.69
N GLN A 220 -12.81 16.12 -16.74
CA GLN A 220 -13.60 17.36 -16.68
C GLN A 220 -15.01 17.13 -16.11
N LYS A 221 -15.69 16.08 -16.58
CA LYS A 221 -17.08 15.77 -16.20
C LYS A 221 -17.22 15.61 -14.68
N GLU A 222 -16.30 14.86 -14.08
CA GLU A 222 -16.33 14.61 -12.63
C GLU A 222 -16.01 15.87 -11.83
N ILE A 223 -15.05 16.69 -12.30
CA ILE A 223 -14.75 17.98 -11.66
C ILE A 223 -15.94 18.94 -11.74
N ASP A 224 -16.64 18.99 -12.88
CA ASP A 224 -17.85 19.80 -13.03
C ASP A 224 -18.95 19.35 -12.07
N HIS A 225 -19.15 18.03 -11.93
CA HIS A 225 -20.11 17.49 -10.97
C HIS A 225 -19.75 17.82 -9.52
N ILE A 226 -18.49 17.63 -9.12
CA ILE A 226 -18.04 17.91 -7.75
C ILE A 226 -18.23 19.39 -7.42
N ARG A 227 -17.78 20.30 -8.30
CA ARG A 227 -17.94 21.74 -8.09
C ARG A 227 -19.41 22.17 -8.00
N ALA A 228 -20.30 21.53 -8.76
CA ALA A 228 -21.71 21.87 -8.77
C ALA A 228 -22.51 21.26 -7.61
N LYS A 229 -22.15 20.06 -7.16
CA LYS A 229 -22.99 19.24 -6.27
C LYS A 229 -22.39 18.97 -4.90
N VAL A 230 -21.08 19.16 -4.74
CA VAL A 230 -20.33 18.80 -3.52
C VAL A 230 -19.63 20.01 -2.90
N PRO A 231 -20.34 21.12 -2.59
CA PRO A 231 -19.75 22.31 -1.98
C PRO A 231 -19.14 22.05 -0.59
N GLU A 232 -19.52 20.98 0.09
CA GLU A 232 -19.00 20.62 1.43
C GLU A 232 -17.67 19.85 1.36
N LEU A 233 -17.09 19.59 0.19
CA LEU A 233 -15.84 18.86 0.07
C LEU A 233 -14.62 19.76 0.33
N ASP A 234 -13.76 19.40 1.29
CA ASP A 234 -12.55 20.18 1.58
C ASP A 234 -11.39 19.90 0.60
N ILE A 235 -11.20 18.64 0.23
CA ILE A 235 -10.03 18.16 -0.52
C ILE A 235 -10.49 17.27 -1.67
N LEU A 236 -10.01 17.56 -2.88
CA LEU A 236 -10.15 16.64 -4.01
C LEU A 236 -9.11 15.52 -3.90
N ALA A 237 -9.50 14.26 -4.06
CA ALA A 237 -8.55 13.16 -4.11
C ALA A 237 -8.60 12.40 -5.44
N VAL A 238 -7.42 12.05 -5.94
CA VAL A 238 -7.25 11.41 -7.25
C VAL A 238 -6.40 10.15 -7.10
N ASN A 239 -6.91 9.03 -7.59
CA ASN A 239 -6.14 7.81 -7.83
C ASN A 239 -5.58 7.89 -9.25
N ALA A 240 -4.26 7.80 -9.41
CA ALA A 240 -3.60 7.92 -10.71
C ALA A 240 -2.33 7.05 -10.80
N TYR A 241 -2.24 6.28 -11.88
CA TYR A 241 -1.14 5.35 -12.16
C TYR A 241 -0.24 5.90 -13.27
N GLY A 242 -0.34 5.39 -14.50
CA GLY A 242 0.42 5.93 -15.64
C GLY A 242 0.16 7.40 -15.93
N GLY A 243 -1.09 7.86 -15.73
CA GLY A 243 -1.47 9.26 -15.86
C GLY A 243 -1.06 10.19 -14.71
N LEU A 244 -0.35 9.72 -13.69
CA LEU A 244 0.03 10.52 -12.51
C LEU A 244 0.75 11.84 -12.84
N PRO A 245 1.73 11.90 -13.75
CA PRO A 245 2.43 13.15 -14.08
C PRO A 245 1.53 14.28 -14.58
N ASP A 246 0.38 13.96 -15.18
CA ASP A 246 -0.54 14.94 -15.72
C ASP A 246 -1.51 15.52 -14.67
N VAL A 247 -1.64 14.89 -13.50
CA VAL A 247 -2.65 15.28 -12.49
C VAL A 247 -2.53 16.74 -12.08
N PRO A 248 -1.33 17.30 -11.72
CA PRO A 248 -1.23 18.70 -11.32
C PRO A 248 -1.74 19.68 -12.39
N LYS A 249 -1.44 19.39 -13.66
CA LYS A 249 -1.90 20.19 -14.79
C LYS A 249 -3.43 20.07 -14.96
N ARG A 250 -3.96 18.86 -14.95
CA ARG A 250 -5.40 18.60 -15.16
C ARG A 250 -6.29 19.18 -14.07
N VAL A 251 -5.84 19.19 -12.81
CA VAL A 251 -6.54 19.85 -11.71
C VAL A 251 -6.82 21.32 -12.04
N ARG A 252 -5.83 22.01 -12.61
CA ARG A 252 -5.94 23.43 -13.00
C ARG A 252 -6.79 23.61 -14.26
N GLU A 253 -6.54 22.80 -15.29
CA GLU A 253 -7.26 22.88 -16.56
C GLU A 253 -8.77 22.62 -16.39
N PHE A 254 -9.14 21.69 -15.51
CA PHE A 254 -10.55 21.39 -15.25
C PHE A 254 -11.20 22.36 -14.25
N GLY A 255 -10.45 23.33 -13.75
CA GLY A 255 -10.98 24.44 -12.94
C GLY A 255 -11.27 24.10 -11.48
N TRP A 256 -10.60 23.09 -10.91
CA TRP A 256 -10.61 22.88 -9.46
C TRP A 256 -9.70 23.92 -8.78
N GLU A 257 -10.28 24.73 -7.89
CA GLU A 257 -9.56 25.84 -7.23
C GLU A 257 -8.98 25.46 -5.87
N GLY A 258 -9.55 24.45 -5.21
CA GLY A 258 -9.14 23.99 -3.88
C GLY A 258 -7.86 23.14 -3.86
N PRO A 259 -7.49 22.64 -2.68
CA PRO A 259 -6.38 21.70 -2.55
C PRO A 259 -6.76 20.33 -3.14
N TYR A 260 -5.74 19.52 -3.40
CA TYR A 260 -5.94 18.12 -3.76
C TYR A 260 -4.86 17.22 -3.13
N MET A 261 -5.12 15.92 -3.09
CA MET A 261 -4.14 14.91 -2.76
C MET A 261 -4.22 13.73 -3.73
N ILE A 262 -3.14 12.96 -3.80
CA ILE A 262 -3.05 11.79 -4.68
C ILE A 262 -3.19 10.54 -3.82
N THR A 263 -4.36 9.92 -3.81
CA THR A 263 -4.73 8.89 -2.82
C THR A 263 -4.38 7.47 -3.19
N GLU A 264 -4.05 7.23 -4.45
CA GLU A 264 -3.38 6.02 -4.91
C GLU A 264 -2.50 6.39 -6.09
N TRP A 265 -1.25 5.94 -6.06
CA TRP A 265 -0.38 5.94 -7.22
C TRP A 265 0.65 4.83 -7.08
N GLY A 266 1.10 4.29 -8.20
CA GLY A 266 2.00 3.14 -8.18
C GLY A 266 2.65 2.88 -9.53
N PRO A 267 2.80 1.60 -9.94
CA PRO A 267 3.40 1.22 -11.22
C PRO A 267 2.43 1.51 -12.36
N THR A 268 2.82 1.22 -13.59
CA THR A 268 1.90 1.30 -14.74
C THR A 268 0.70 0.37 -14.52
N GLY A 269 -0.52 0.87 -14.70
CA GLY A 269 -1.73 0.07 -14.59
C GLY A 269 -1.75 -1.02 -15.66
N HIS A 270 -2.32 -2.19 -15.36
CA HIS A 270 -2.37 -3.30 -16.30
C HIS A 270 -3.16 -3.00 -17.59
N TRP A 271 -4.04 -1.99 -17.56
CA TRP A 271 -4.76 -1.50 -18.74
C TRP A 271 -3.96 -0.46 -19.56
N GLU A 272 -2.81 0.00 -19.06
CA GLU A 272 -1.99 1.06 -19.69
C GLU A 272 -0.76 0.49 -20.41
N GLY A 273 -0.36 -0.75 -20.08
CA GLY A 273 0.83 -1.41 -20.60
C GLY A 273 0.59 -2.24 -21.87
N PRO A 274 1.67 -2.78 -22.47
CA PRO A 274 1.58 -3.71 -23.59
C PRO A 274 0.78 -4.97 -23.22
N GLN A 275 0.02 -5.49 -24.18
CA GLN A 275 -0.71 -6.76 -24.04
C GLN A 275 -0.22 -7.78 -25.08
N THR A 276 -0.19 -9.05 -24.69
CA THR A 276 0.10 -10.16 -25.60
C THR A 276 -1.11 -10.43 -26.50
N PRO A 277 -0.95 -11.19 -27.62
CA PRO A 277 -2.07 -11.57 -28.47
C PRO A 277 -3.16 -12.40 -27.77
N TRP A 278 -2.87 -12.99 -26.62
CA TRP A 278 -3.83 -13.73 -25.79
C TRP A 278 -4.35 -12.91 -24.59
N GLY A 279 -4.17 -11.59 -24.60
CA GLY A 279 -4.75 -10.65 -23.63
C GLY A 279 -4.01 -10.54 -22.29
N ALA A 280 -2.85 -11.18 -22.14
CA ALA A 280 -2.06 -11.05 -20.92
C ALA A 280 -1.34 -9.69 -20.90
N SER A 281 -1.43 -8.96 -19.79
CA SER A 281 -0.74 -7.68 -19.63
C SER A 281 0.73 -7.91 -19.29
N VAL A 282 1.65 -7.19 -19.94
CA VAL A 282 3.08 -7.27 -19.68
C VAL A 282 3.40 -6.43 -18.44
N GLU A 283 4.03 -7.06 -17.45
CA GLU A 283 4.37 -6.42 -16.18
C GLU A 283 5.80 -5.88 -16.23
N GLU A 284 6.00 -4.71 -15.63
CA GLU A 284 7.32 -4.11 -15.39
C GLU A 284 8.13 -4.99 -14.42
N THR A 285 9.45 -5.08 -14.63
CA THR A 285 10.35 -5.63 -13.62
C THR A 285 10.40 -4.73 -12.39
N SER A 286 10.82 -5.25 -11.24
CA SER A 286 11.09 -4.46 -10.02
C SER A 286 11.95 -3.21 -10.28
N ALA A 287 13.03 -3.34 -11.07
CA ALA A 287 13.88 -2.22 -11.46
C ALA A 287 13.15 -1.18 -12.34
N GLN A 288 12.33 -1.64 -13.30
CA GLN A 288 11.51 -0.74 -14.12
C GLN A 288 10.47 -0.01 -13.26
N LYS A 289 9.81 -0.71 -12.33
CA LYS A 289 8.89 -0.10 -11.36
C LYS A 289 9.61 0.94 -10.52
N ALA A 290 10.79 0.64 -9.97
CA ALA A 290 11.56 1.60 -9.18
C ALA A 290 11.83 2.91 -9.95
N ALA A 291 12.25 2.81 -11.22
CA ALA A 291 12.44 3.97 -12.09
C ALA A 291 11.13 4.75 -12.35
N VAL A 292 10.03 4.04 -12.57
CA VAL A 292 8.70 4.64 -12.79
C VAL A 292 8.19 5.34 -11.53
N TYR A 293 8.33 4.74 -10.35
CA TYR A 293 7.92 5.37 -9.09
C TYR A 293 8.71 6.66 -8.83
N LYS A 294 10.03 6.63 -9.03
CA LYS A 294 10.88 7.80 -8.86
C LYS A 294 10.46 8.94 -9.77
N SER A 295 10.35 8.67 -11.07
CA SER A 295 9.99 9.69 -12.06
C SER A 295 8.60 10.26 -11.84
N ARG A 296 7.61 9.43 -11.48
CA ARG A 296 6.25 9.87 -11.20
C ARG A 296 6.15 10.71 -9.93
N TYR A 297 6.84 10.33 -8.87
CA TYR A 297 6.86 11.13 -7.64
C TYR A 297 7.46 12.51 -7.90
N GLU A 298 8.59 12.56 -8.61
CA GLU A 298 9.24 13.83 -9.00
C GLU A 298 8.32 14.68 -9.89
N ALA A 299 7.60 14.07 -10.84
CA ALA A 299 6.71 14.79 -11.75
C ALA A 299 5.38 15.25 -11.12
N ALA A 300 4.86 14.59 -10.09
CA ALA A 300 3.55 14.93 -9.52
C ALA A 300 3.63 15.62 -8.16
N MET A 301 4.50 15.15 -7.27
CA MET A 301 4.57 15.65 -5.88
C MET A 301 5.50 16.85 -5.76
N GLN A 302 6.45 17.04 -6.69
CA GLN A 302 7.38 18.18 -6.64
C GLN A 302 6.93 19.38 -7.49
N GLN A 303 6.00 19.20 -8.44
CA GLN A 303 5.59 20.26 -9.38
C GLN A 303 4.59 21.26 -8.79
N ASP A 304 3.56 20.81 -8.09
CA ASP A 304 2.53 21.69 -7.53
C ASP A 304 2.61 21.74 -6.00
N ARG A 305 3.40 22.69 -5.49
CA ARG A 305 3.50 22.94 -4.04
C ARG A 305 2.42 23.90 -3.53
N GLU A 306 1.59 24.44 -4.41
CA GLU A 306 0.51 25.37 -4.05
C GLU A 306 -0.76 24.62 -3.68
N ARG A 307 -1.09 23.50 -4.33
CA ARG A 307 -2.38 22.81 -4.11
C ARG A 307 -2.26 21.34 -3.71
N ASN A 308 -1.12 20.68 -4.00
CA ASN A 308 -0.94 19.28 -3.64
C ASN A 308 -0.59 19.14 -2.15
N LEU A 309 -1.44 18.45 -1.39
CA LEU A 309 -1.25 18.18 0.05
C LEU A 309 -0.42 16.93 0.34
N GLY A 310 -0.04 16.18 -0.70
CA GLY A 310 0.77 14.97 -0.63
C GLY A 310 0.10 13.77 -1.27
N SER A 311 0.59 12.59 -0.93
CA SER A 311 0.26 11.38 -1.70
C SER A 311 0.31 10.09 -0.90
N TYR A 312 -0.38 9.06 -1.38
CA TYR A 312 -0.36 7.70 -0.86
C TYR A 312 0.13 6.71 -1.93
N VAL A 313 1.34 6.18 -1.74
CA VAL A 313 1.92 5.16 -2.63
C VAL A 313 1.16 3.84 -2.47
N PHE A 314 0.90 3.13 -3.57
CA PHE A 314 0.05 1.93 -3.59
C PHE A 314 0.70 0.77 -4.37
N LEU A 315 0.66 -0.47 -3.87
CA LEU A 315 0.06 -0.95 -2.61
C LEU A 315 1.14 -1.17 -1.55
N TRP A 316 1.04 -0.52 -0.40
CA TRP A 316 1.93 -0.77 0.74
C TRP A 316 1.57 -2.07 1.45
N GLY A 317 1.97 -3.17 0.83
CA GLY A 317 1.67 -4.53 1.22
C GLY A 317 1.76 -5.45 0.01
N GLN A 318 0.97 -6.51 0.04
CA GLN A 318 0.85 -7.45 -1.06
C GLN A 318 -0.62 -7.82 -1.26
N LYS A 319 -1.03 -7.94 -2.52
CA LYS A 319 -2.34 -8.42 -2.94
C LYS A 319 -2.19 -9.05 -4.33
N GLN A 320 -2.90 -10.15 -4.57
CA GLN A 320 -3.12 -10.65 -5.92
C GLN A 320 -3.97 -9.66 -6.72
N GLU A 321 -3.38 -9.11 -7.78
CA GLU A 321 -4.08 -8.24 -8.73
C GLU A 321 -3.39 -8.30 -10.08
N ARG A 322 -4.00 -9.02 -11.02
CA ARG A 322 -3.42 -9.61 -12.24
C ARG A 322 -2.29 -10.60 -11.96
N THR A 323 -1.31 -10.23 -11.16
CA THR A 323 -0.20 -11.09 -10.73
C THR A 323 0.06 -10.90 -9.24
N PRO A 324 0.82 -11.79 -8.57
CA PRO A 324 1.22 -11.59 -7.16
C PRO A 324 2.14 -10.38 -6.95
N THR A 325 2.72 -9.84 -8.01
CA THR A 325 3.77 -8.81 -7.96
C THR A 325 3.37 -7.48 -8.55
N TRP A 326 2.18 -7.34 -9.17
CA TRP A 326 1.84 -6.17 -9.98
C TRP A 326 1.94 -4.86 -9.19
N TYR A 327 1.09 -4.70 -8.18
CA TYR A 327 0.96 -3.47 -7.40
C TYR A 327 1.58 -3.56 -6.00
N GLY A 328 1.75 -4.77 -5.45
CA GLY A 328 2.34 -4.95 -4.12
C GLY A 328 3.79 -4.50 -4.09
N LEU A 329 4.13 -3.63 -3.12
CA LEU A 329 5.52 -3.23 -2.85
C LEU A 329 6.30 -4.33 -2.12
N PHE A 330 5.58 -5.30 -1.54
CA PHE A 330 6.12 -6.44 -0.82
C PHE A 330 5.71 -7.75 -1.49
N THR A 331 6.52 -8.79 -1.32
CA THR A 331 6.11 -10.17 -1.65
C THR A 331 5.12 -10.71 -0.64
N GLU A 332 4.56 -11.90 -0.92
CA GLU A 332 3.69 -12.63 0.00
C GLU A 332 4.37 -12.91 1.35
N GLU A 333 5.70 -13.09 1.33
CA GLU A 333 6.51 -13.31 2.52
C GLU A 333 7.07 -12.02 3.15
N GLY A 334 6.81 -10.84 2.58
CA GLY A 334 7.19 -9.54 3.16
C GLY A 334 8.60 -9.05 2.82
N GLN A 335 9.22 -9.58 1.76
CA GLN A 335 10.45 -9.02 1.21
C GLN A 335 10.18 -7.74 0.40
N GLU A 336 11.16 -6.86 0.36
CA GLU A 336 11.07 -5.52 -0.20
C GLU A 336 11.79 -5.43 -1.55
N SER A 337 11.22 -4.69 -2.50
CA SER A 337 11.83 -4.47 -3.81
C SER A 337 12.49 -3.10 -3.91
N GLU A 338 13.24 -2.85 -4.98
CA GLU A 338 13.90 -1.57 -5.27
C GLU A 338 12.93 -0.36 -5.26
N VAL A 339 11.62 -0.60 -5.40
CA VAL A 339 10.58 0.42 -5.22
C VAL A 339 10.58 0.99 -3.79
N VAL A 340 10.76 0.14 -2.77
CA VAL A 340 10.80 0.56 -1.36
C VAL A 340 12.04 1.41 -1.08
N ASP A 341 13.20 1.04 -1.64
CA ASP A 341 14.42 1.85 -1.57
C ASP A 341 14.20 3.26 -2.14
N VAL A 342 13.55 3.33 -3.30
CA VAL A 342 13.21 4.60 -3.95
C VAL A 342 12.29 5.42 -3.06
N MET A 343 11.28 4.82 -2.44
CA MET A 343 10.39 5.54 -1.53
C MET A 343 11.13 6.09 -0.30
N GLN A 344 12.02 5.29 0.31
CA GLN A 344 12.87 5.75 1.40
C GLN A 344 13.73 6.94 0.97
N TYR A 345 14.38 6.85 -0.20
CA TYR A 345 15.19 7.95 -0.75
C TYR A 345 14.36 9.21 -0.99
N LEU A 346 13.19 9.10 -1.60
CA LEU A 346 12.31 10.24 -1.88
C LEU A 346 11.79 10.92 -0.62
N TRP A 347 11.55 10.15 0.45
CA TRP A 347 11.00 10.68 1.70
C TRP A 347 12.07 11.23 2.65
N THR A 348 13.26 10.63 2.67
CA THR A 348 14.33 10.96 3.62
C THR A 348 15.51 11.72 3.01
N GLY A 349 15.67 11.65 1.68
CA GLY A 349 16.85 12.14 0.96
C GLY A 349 18.05 11.19 1.01
N SER A 350 17.92 10.00 1.59
CA SER A 350 18.99 9.01 1.74
C SER A 350 18.53 7.62 1.32
N TRP A 351 19.40 6.89 0.63
CA TRP A 351 19.15 5.48 0.31
C TRP A 351 19.15 4.61 1.57
N PRO A 352 18.48 3.45 1.55
CA PRO A 352 18.66 2.42 2.57
C PRO A 352 20.13 2.01 2.71
N ALA A 353 20.51 1.54 3.89
CA ALA A 353 21.85 1.02 4.13
C ALA A 353 22.14 -0.29 3.40
N ASN A 354 21.09 -1.07 3.10
CA ASN A 354 21.12 -2.28 2.29
C ASN A 354 20.03 -2.12 1.24
N ARG A 355 20.39 -2.12 -0.03
CA ARG A 355 19.50 -1.88 -1.15
C ARG A 355 19.08 -3.19 -1.80
N ALA A 356 17.89 -3.19 -2.37
CA ALA A 356 17.37 -4.34 -3.08
C ALA A 356 18.21 -4.66 -4.34
N PRO A 357 18.29 -5.94 -4.74
CA PRO A 357 18.91 -6.33 -5.99
C PRO A 357 18.25 -5.65 -7.19
N HIS A 358 19.06 -5.32 -8.19
CA HIS A 358 18.64 -4.67 -9.43
C HIS A 358 18.58 -5.69 -10.57
N LEU A 359 17.38 -5.90 -11.14
CA LEU A 359 17.16 -6.82 -12.27
C LEU A 359 17.13 -6.07 -13.60
N SER A 360 18.22 -6.19 -14.37
CA SER A 360 18.41 -5.49 -15.64
C SER A 360 17.78 -6.21 -16.84
N SER A 361 17.71 -7.54 -16.80
CA SER A 361 17.24 -8.35 -17.93
C SER A 361 16.58 -9.64 -17.45
N PHE A 362 15.51 -10.05 -18.12
CA PHE A 362 14.91 -11.38 -17.98
C PHE A 362 14.48 -11.89 -19.36
N LEU A 363 14.96 -13.09 -19.72
CA LEU A 363 14.74 -13.70 -21.03
C LEU A 363 14.28 -15.15 -20.90
N LEU A 364 13.37 -15.55 -21.78
CA LEU A 364 12.91 -16.92 -21.99
C LEU A 364 13.10 -17.26 -23.47
N ASP A 365 13.91 -18.28 -23.78
CA ASP A 365 14.30 -18.61 -25.16
C ASP A 365 14.92 -17.41 -25.92
N GLY A 366 15.71 -16.60 -25.20
CA GLY A 366 16.32 -15.37 -25.72
C GLY A 366 15.36 -14.21 -25.97
N LYS A 367 14.09 -14.33 -25.57
CA LYS A 367 13.03 -13.35 -25.80
C LYS A 367 12.60 -12.66 -24.51
N LYS A 368 12.22 -11.39 -24.61
CA LYS A 368 11.67 -10.56 -23.53
C LYS A 368 10.16 -10.79 -23.40
N ALA A 369 9.58 -10.30 -22.30
CA ALA A 369 8.14 -10.33 -22.06
C ALA A 369 7.30 -9.66 -23.17
N THR A 370 7.86 -8.66 -23.86
CA THR A 370 7.21 -7.94 -24.95
C THR A 370 7.24 -8.67 -26.30
N ASP A 371 8.01 -9.75 -26.42
CA ASP A 371 8.27 -10.43 -27.70
C ASP A 371 7.22 -11.52 -28.02
N GLN A 372 6.12 -11.58 -27.28
CA GLN A 372 4.98 -12.48 -27.53
C GLN A 372 5.41 -13.95 -27.62
N VAL A 373 5.95 -14.48 -26.52
CA VAL A 373 6.63 -15.78 -26.50
C VAL A 373 5.65 -16.94 -26.73
N TYR A 374 5.81 -17.67 -27.84
CA TYR A 374 5.15 -18.95 -28.12
C TYR A 374 6.14 -20.11 -28.01
N LEU A 375 5.77 -21.15 -27.25
CA LEU A 375 6.60 -22.33 -27.02
C LEU A 375 5.83 -23.60 -27.37
N GLN A 376 6.55 -24.66 -27.74
CA GLN A 376 5.97 -25.98 -28.00
C GLN A 376 5.74 -26.75 -26.70
N PRO A 377 4.72 -27.63 -26.62
CA PRO A 377 4.46 -28.45 -25.43
C PRO A 377 5.58 -29.46 -25.16
N GLY A 378 5.87 -29.69 -23.87
CA GLY A 378 6.84 -30.70 -23.40
C GLY A 378 8.32 -30.42 -23.73
N LYS A 379 8.63 -29.30 -24.41
CA LYS A 379 10.00 -28.90 -24.79
C LYS A 379 10.70 -28.15 -23.66
N SER A 380 12.02 -28.12 -23.73
CA SER A 380 12.88 -27.41 -22.78
C SER A 380 13.46 -26.16 -23.42
N TYR A 381 13.38 -25.04 -22.70
CA TYR A 381 13.85 -23.73 -23.14
C TYR A 381 14.75 -23.10 -22.09
N ALA A 382 15.77 -22.38 -22.56
CA ALA A 382 16.68 -21.66 -21.68
C ALA A 382 16.00 -20.45 -21.06
N VAL A 383 16.29 -20.22 -19.78
CA VAL A 383 15.83 -19.08 -19.00
C VAL A 383 17.06 -18.38 -18.44
N SER A 384 17.13 -17.05 -18.58
CA SER A 384 18.26 -16.26 -18.08
C SER A 384 17.79 -14.93 -17.53
N THR A 385 18.30 -14.56 -16.36
CA THR A 385 18.14 -13.24 -15.75
C THR A 385 19.50 -12.63 -15.44
N GLU A 386 19.59 -11.31 -15.51
CA GLU A 386 20.75 -10.54 -15.08
C GLU A 386 20.33 -9.71 -13.87
N VAL A 387 20.96 -9.99 -12.73
CA VAL A 387 20.69 -9.32 -11.46
C VAL A 387 22.02 -8.95 -10.82
N THR A 388 22.11 -7.71 -10.34
CA THR A 388 23.25 -7.20 -9.57
C THR A 388 22.77 -6.73 -8.22
N ASP A 389 23.58 -6.93 -7.18
CA ASP A 389 23.31 -6.40 -5.85
C ASP A 389 24.16 -5.14 -5.60
N PRO A 390 23.58 -3.99 -5.22
CA PRO A 390 24.35 -2.77 -4.95
C PRO A 390 25.37 -2.92 -3.81
N ASP A 391 25.07 -3.76 -2.82
CA ASP A 391 25.90 -4.01 -1.63
C ASP A 391 26.80 -5.24 -1.78
N GLN A 392 26.76 -5.86 -2.96
CA GLN A 392 27.51 -7.06 -3.33
C GLN A 392 27.13 -8.30 -2.51
N ASP A 393 25.89 -8.33 -2.02
CA ASP A 393 25.35 -9.50 -1.32
C ASP A 393 25.23 -10.71 -2.26
N LYS A 394 25.30 -11.90 -1.66
CA LYS A 394 25.16 -13.15 -2.41
C LYS A 394 23.71 -13.40 -2.76
N LEU A 395 23.43 -13.48 -4.06
CA LEU A 395 22.07 -13.69 -4.56
C LEU A 395 21.62 -15.15 -4.53
N SER A 396 20.34 -15.36 -4.21
CA SER A 396 19.63 -16.64 -4.37
C SER A 396 18.37 -16.45 -5.22
N TYR A 397 17.92 -17.51 -5.91
CA TYR A 397 16.86 -17.40 -6.92
C TYR A 397 15.73 -18.39 -6.66
N ARG A 398 14.50 -17.89 -6.69
CA ARG A 398 13.27 -18.70 -6.77
C ARG A 398 12.62 -18.48 -8.13
N TRP A 399 12.26 -19.58 -8.77
CA TRP A 399 11.50 -19.58 -10.02
C TRP A 399 10.13 -20.18 -9.78
N GLU A 400 9.10 -19.59 -10.38
CA GLU A 400 7.72 -20.05 -10.22
C GLU A 400 7.00 -19.99 -11.55
N LEU A 401 6.32 -21.08 -11.92
CA LEU A 401 5.45 -21.12 -13.09
C LEU A 401 4.00 -21.10 -12.62
N LEU A 402 3.23 -20.14 -13.09
CA LEU A 402 1.80 -20.06 -12.86
C LEU A 402 1.03 -20.21 -14.17
N HIS A 403 -0.22 -20.65 -14.08
CA HIS A 403 -1.19 -20.35 -15.13
C HIS A 403 -1.38 -18.83 -15.23
N GLU A 404 -1.67 -18.32 -16.43
CA GLU A 404 -2.07 -16.92 -16.56
C GLU A 404 -3.41 -16.69 -15.83
N SER A 405 -3.54 -15.54 -15.16
CA SER A 405 -4.73 -15.21 -14.38
C SER A 405 -5.99 -15.13 -15.25
N THR A 406 -7.07 -15.75 -14.77
CA THR A 406 -8.39 -15.73 -15.43
C THR A 406 -9.47 -15.09 -14.57
N ASP A 407 -9.25 -15.01 -13.24
CA ASP A 407 -10.14 -14.30 -12.32
C ASP A 407 -9.81 -12.80 -12.31
N LEU A 408 -10.24 -12.13 -13.36
CA LEU A 408 -9.94 -10.73 -13.61
C LEU A 408 -11.06 -9.81 -13.10
N LYS A 409 -10.73 -8.85 -12.22
CA LYS A 409 -11.68 -7.85 -11.70
C LYS A 409 -11.25 -6.41 -12.00
N GLU A 410 -12.00 -5.44 -11.48
CA GLU A 410 -11.81 -3.99 -11.68
C GLU A 410 -11.85 -3.23 -10.35
N GLY A 411 -11.26 -2.03 -10.29
CA GLY A 411 -11.34 -1.13 -9.13
C GLY A 411 -10.76 -1.71 -7.82
N GLY A 412 -9.75 -2.57 -7.93
CA GLY A 412 -9.10 -3.18 -6.76
C GLY A 412 -9.95 -4.26 -6.06
N ASP A 413 -11.00 -4.79 -6.70
CA ASP A 413 -11.73 -5.95 -6.18
C ASP A 413 -10.80 -7.17 -6.00
N ARG A 414 -11.23 -8.12 -5.15
CA ARG A 414 -10.41 -9.30 -4.82
C ARG A 414 -10.33 -10.28 -5.99
N GLU A 415 -9.11 -10.65 -6.34
CA GLU A 415 -8.81 -11.72 -7.30
C GLU A 415 -8.21 -12.94 -6.59
N SER A 416 -8.39 -14.11 -7.17
CA SER A 416 -7.76 -15.35 -6.73
C SER A 416 -6.40 -15.58 -7.38
N ARG A 417 -5.45 -16.09 -6.60
CA ARG A 417 -4.10 -16.43 -7.06
C ARG A 417 -4.16 -17.67 -7.97
N PRO A 418 -3.58 -17.65 -9.18
CA PRO A 418 -3.51 -18.83 -10.04
C PRO A 418 -2.74 -19.97 -9.38
N ALA A 419 -3.12 -21.20 -9.68
CA ALA A 419 -2.40 -22.38 -9.21
C ALA A 419 -1.00 -22.45 -9.82
N ALA A 420 -0.01 -22.80 -9.00
CA ALA A 420 1.35 -23.07 -9.46
C ALA A 420 1.41 -24.39 -10.25
N VAL A 421 2.32 -24.43 -11.23
CA VAL A 421 2.63 -25.61 -12.04
C VAL A 421 4.02 -26.11 -11.60
N PRO A 422 4.08 -27.07 -10.65
CA PRO A 422 5.34 -27.49 -10.04
C PRO A 422 6.22 -28.29 -11.00
N ASP A 423 7.49 -28.44 -10.64
CA ASP A 423 8.45 -29.33 -11.30
C ASP A 423 8.60 -29.08 -12.82
N ARG A 424 8.57 -27.80 -13.20
CA ARG A 424 8.80 -27.33 -14.58
C ARG A 424 10.07 -26.52 -14.75
N ILE A 425 10.69 -26.07 -13.67
CA ILE A 425 11.88 -25.23 -13.73
C ILE A 425 13.01 -25.91 -12.97
N SER A 426 14.17 -25.99 -13.60
CA SER A 426 15.40 -26.52 -12.99
C SER A 426 16.49 -25.46 -13.06
N SER A 427 17.01 -25.05 -11.90
CA SER A 427 18.13 -24.11 -11.82
C SER A 427 19.40 -24.79 -12.34
N THR A 428 20.13 -24.12 -13.23
CA THR A 428 21.40 -24.63 -13.77
C THR A 428 22.60 -23.95 -13.11
N ARG A 429 22.49 -22.65 -12.83
CA ARG A 429 23.41 -21.83 -12.03
C ARG A 429 22.71 -20.52 -11.62
N GLU A 430 23.41 -19.65 -10.90
CA GLU A 430 22.89 -18.32 -10.55
C GLU A 430 22.36 -17.58 -11.79
N GLY A 431 21.15 -17.05 -11.68
CA GLY A 431 20.47 -16.34 -12.76
C GLY A 431 20.09 -17.19 -13.98
N GLN A 432 20.28 -18.51 -13.97
CA GLN A 432 19.98 -19.36 -15.12
C GLN A 432 19.16 -20.60 -14.75
N ALA A 433 18.19 -20.92 -15.59
CA ALA A 433 17.34 -22.09 -15.43
C ALA A 433 16.94 -22.70 -16.77
N THR A 434 16.37 -23.90 -16.72
CA THR A 434 15.68 -24.52 -17.85
C THR A 434 14.20 -24.65 -17.51
N LEU A 435 13.34 -24.10 -18.37
CA LEU A 435 11.90 -24.31 -18.33
C LEU A 435 11.54 -25.50 -19.21
N LYS A 436 10.93 -26.54 -18.63
CA LYS A 436 10.18 -27.54 -19.37
C LYS A 436 8.73 -27.07 -19.48
N THR A 437 8.22 -26.84 -20.69
CA THR A 437 6.85 -26.36 -20.88
C THR A 437 5.83 -27.43 -20.51
N PRO A 438 4.65 -27.03 -19.99
CA PRO A 438 3.51 -27.94 -19.83
C PRO A 438 3.09 -28.59 -21.15
N GLU A 439 2.49 -29.78 -21.06
CA GLU A 439 1.88 -30.46 -22.23
C GLU A 439 0.53 -29.82 -22.63
N GLN A 440 -0.12 -29.18 -21.66
CA GLN A 440 -1.39 -28.51 -21.87
C GLN A 440 -1.18 -27.18 -22.59
N GLU A 441 -1.83 -27.04 -23.74
CA GLU A 441 -1.94 -25.78 -24.48
C GLU A 441 -2.59 -24.69 -23.61
N GLY A 442 -2.06 -23.48 -23.64
CA GLY A 442 -2.61 -22.36 -22.88
C GLY A 442 -1.59 -21.29 -22.52
N ALA A 443 -2.08 -20.26 -21.84
CA ALA A 443 -1.27 -19.15 -21.34
C ALA A 443 -0.70 -19.44 -19.94
N TYR A 444 0.57 -19.11 -19.76
CA TYR A 444 1.31 -19.29 -18.52
C TYR A 444 2.21 -18.08 -18.29
N ARG A 445 2.70 -17.95 -17.05
CA ARG A 445 3.62 -16.89 -16.67
C ARG A 445 4.74 -17.43 -15.82
N LEU A 446 5.97 -17.18 -16.25
CA LEU A 446 7.19 -17.55 -15.53
C LEU A 446 7.67 -16.36 -14.70
N PHE A 447 7.80 -16.55 -13.40
CA PHE A 447 8.30 -15.57 -12.44
C PHE A 447 9.72 -15.91 -12.00
N VAL A 448 10.48 -14.86 -11.69
CA VAL A 448 11.76 -14.94 -10.98
C VAL A 448 11.75 -13.99 -9.78
N TYR A 449 12.28 -14.48 -8.67
CA TYR A 449 12.57 -13.73 -7.46
C TYR A 449 14.05 -13.93 -7.14
N ALA A 450 14.83 -12.85 -7.12
CA ALA A 450 16.25 -12.87 -6.75
C ALA A 450 16.43 -12.16 -5.41
N TYR A 451 16.87 -12.89 -4.39
CA TYR A 451 16.98 -12.42 -3.01
C TYR A 451 18.44 -12.17 -2.63
N ASP A 452 18.70 -11.12 -1.88
CA ASP A 452 20.01 -10.79 -1.30
C ASP A 452 20.31 -11.50 0.03
N GLY A 453 19.28 -12.06 0.68
CA GLY A 453 19.39 -12.64 2.02
C GLY A 453 19.20 -11.63 3.16
N GLN A 454 18.94 -10.36 2.84
CA GLN A 454 18.77 -9.23 3.76
C GLN A 454 17.33 -8.69 3.71
N ASN A 455 16.38 -9.57 3.36
CA ASN A 455 14.95 -9.30 3.20
C ASN A 455 14.59 -8.43 1.98
N ASN A 456 15.48 -8.29 0.98
CA ASN A 456 15.14 -7.67 -0.28
C ASN A 456 15.03 -8.66 -1.44
N VAL A 457 14.37 -8.22 -2.51
CA VAL A 457 14.05 -9.03 -3.66
C VAL A 457 13.94 -8.21 -4.94
N ALA A 458 14.61 -8.69 -6.00
CA ALA A 458 14.30 -8.34 -7.38
C ALA A 458 13.23 -9.29 -7.93
N THR A 459 12.20 -8.74 -8.57
CA THR A 459 11.15 -9.51 -9.25
C THR A 459 11.08 -9.19 -10.74
N ALA A 460 10.75 -10.20 -11.55
CA ALA A 460 10.34 -10.06 -12.94
C ALA A 460 9.48 -11.26 -13.36
N ASN A 461 8.73 -11.11 -14.45
CA ASN A 461 8.03 -12.24 -15.05
C ASN A 461 7.88 -12.11 -16.58
N ILE A 462 7.62 -13.23 -17.25
CA ILE A 462 7.36 -13.31 -18.68
C ILE A 462 6.08 -14.12 -18.92
N PRO A 463 5.02 -13.53 -19.49
CA PRO A 463 3.91 -14.30 -20.03
C PRO A 463 4.34 -15.02 -21.31
N PHE A 464 3.91 -16.27 -21.48
CA PHE A 464 4.10 -17.04 -22.70
C PHE A 464 2.88 -17.93 -22.98
N TYR A 465 2.78 -18.41 -24.21
CA TYR A 465 1.73 -19.32 -24.62
C TYR A 465 2.33 -20.65 -25.10
N VAL A 466 1.89 -21.75 -24.52
CA VAL A 466 2.19 -23.09 -25.04
C VAL A 466 1.23 -23.36 -26.20
N LYS A 467 1.75 -23.59 -27.41
CA LYS A 467 0.97 -23.85 -28.62
C LYS A 467 1.43 -25.14 -29.30
N LYS A 468 0.48 -26.00 -29.65
CA LYS A 468 0.73 -27.27 -30.35
C LYS A 468 1.17 -27.07 -31.80
#